data_AF-A0A1G3Q7P4-F1
#
_entry.id   AF-A0A1G3Q7P4-F1
#
_cell.length_a   1.000
_cell.length_b   1.000
_cell.length_c   1.000
_cell.angle_alpha   90.00
_cell.angle_beta   90.00
_cell.angle_gamma   90.00
#
_symmetry.space_group_name_H-M   'P 1'
#
loop_
_entity.id
_entity.type
_entity.pdbx_description
1 polymer ?
#
loop_
_entity_poly.entity_id
_entity_poly.type
_entity_poly.pdbx_seq_one_letter_code
_entity_poly.pdbx_strand_id
1 'polypeptide(L)'
;MSYPAQQNDFSDEFEEQLKRFNKIKIFIAIWLIALIDIPVLMYFLDFEKNEIFLIVLFVIVPIVPFVILFMKKLRCPHCNTYVGNHTFYYCAHCGVQIRKMTHGNNTQ
;
A
#
# COMPACT_ATOMS: atom_id res chain seq x y z
N MET A 1 21.46 19.28 -27.17
CA MET A 1 20.79 18.83 -25.93
C MET A 1 19.61 19.74 -25.68
N SER A 2 18.44 19.37 -26.21
CA SER A 2 17.19 20.12 -26.08
C SER A 2 16.52 19.71 -24.77
N TYR A 3 16.33 20.66 -23.85
CA TYR A 3 15.51 20.47 -22.67
C TYR A 3 14.03 20.30 -23.08
N PRO A 4 13.27 19.47 -22.36
CA PRO A 4 12.09 18.81 -22.88
C PRO A 4 10.86 19.71 -22.93
N ALA A 5 9.99 19.40 -23.89
CA ALA A 5 8.61 19.88 -23.98
C ALA A 5 7.90 19.72 -22.63
N GLN A 6 7.11 20.74 -22.25
CA GLN A 6 6.19 20.81 -21.10
C GLN A 6 5.95 19.44 -20.46
N GLN A 7 6.71 19.14 -19.42
CA GLN A 7 6.62 17.88 -18.70
C GLN A 7 5.36 17.98 -17.84
N ASN A 8 4.24 17.42 -18.31
CA ASN A 8 2.99 17.35 -17.56
C ASN A 8 3.27 16.78 -16.16
N ASP A 9 3.01 17.56 -15.11
CA ASP A 9 3.24 17.17 -13.73
C ASP A 9 2.04 16.36 -13.21
N PHE A 10 2.25 15.08 -12.97
CA PHE A 10 1.24 14.16 -12.43
C PHE A 10 1.48 13.85 -10.95
N SER A 11 2.26 14.67 -10.25
CA SER A 11 2.62 14.42 -8.85
C SER A 11 1.40 14.30 -7.93
N ASP A 12 0.38 15.13 -8.15
CA ASP A 12 -0.74 15.25 -7.24
C ASP A 12 -1.66 14.02 -7.32
N GLU A 13 -1.90 13.52 -8.53
CA GLU A 13 -2.64 12.26 -8.76
C GLU A 13 -1.91 11.06 -8.17
N PHE A 14 -0.58 11.00 -8.33
CA PHE A 14 0.23 9.93 -7.77
C PHE A 14 0.30 9.99 -6.24
N GLU A 15 0.38 11.19 -5.66
CA GLU A 15 0.34 11.38 -4.20
C GLU A 15 -1.01 10.93 -3.61
N GLU A 16 -2.11 11.19 -4.32
CA GLU A 16 -3.43 10.74 -3.91
C GLU A 16 -3.53 9.20 -3.91
N GLN A 17 -3.01 8.54 -4.95
CA GLN A 17 -2.90 7.08 -4.98
C GLN A 17 -2.06 6.55 -3.81
N LEU A 18 -0.95 7.20 -3.49
CA LEU A 18 -0.06 6.83 -2.41
C LEU A 18 -0.72 6.97 -1.03
N LYS A 19 -1.48 8.06 -0.81
CA LYS A 19 -2.28 8.26 0.41
C LYS A 19 -3.33 7.16 0.59
N ARG A 20 -4.04 6.79 -0.48
CA ARG A 20 -5.02 5.68 -0.44
C ARG A 20 -4.33 4.36 -0.10
N PHE A 21 -3.16 4.10 -0.68
CA PHE A 21 -2.39 2.89 -0.40
C PHE A 21 -1.90 2.82 1.05
N ASN A 22 -1.43 3.93 1.62
CA ASN A 22 -1.02 4.01 3.01
C ASN A 22 -2.20 3.77 3.98
N LYS A 23 -3.40 4.31 3.69
CA LYS A 23 -4.60 4.01 4.48
C LYS A 23 -4.91 2.51 4.50
N ILE A 24 -4.76 1.84 3.36
CA ILE A 24 -4.98 0.38 3.25
C ILE A 24 -3.93 -0.39 4.05
N LYS A 25 -2.66 0.02 4.00
CA LYS A 25 -1.60 -0.59 4.81
C LYS A 25 -1.91 -0.48 6.31
N ILE A 26 -2.33 0.69 6.79
CA ILE A 26 -2.70 0.91 8.19
C ILE A 26 -3.88 0.01 8.57
N PHE A 27 -4.91 -0.05 7.73
CA PHE A 27 -6.07 -0.92 7.97
C PHE A 27 -5.65 -2.38 8.10
N ILE A 28 -4.74 -2.86 7.24
CA ILE A 28 -4.25 -4.23 7.28
C ILE A 28 -3.39 -4.49 8.52
N ALA A 29 -2.58 -3.52 8.95
CA ALA A 29 -1.82 -3.65 10.19
C ALA A 29 -2.74 -3.81 11.41
N ILE A 30 -3.78 -2.97 11.53
CA ILE A 30 -4.79 -3.08 12.60
C ILE A 30 -5.49 -4.44 12.53
N TRP A 31 -5.83 -4.87 11.32
CA TRP A 31 -6.52 -6.13 11.08
C TRP A 31 -5.67 -7.36 11.49
N LEU A 32 -4.35 -7.33 11.23
CA LEU A 32 -3.43 -8.38 11.68
C LEU A 32 -3.32 -8.45 13.20
N ILE A 33 -3.32 -7.29 13.88
CA ILE A 33 -3.33 -7.24 15.35
C ILE A 33 -4.62 -7.88 15.89
N ALA A 34 -5.78 -7.50 15.35
CA ALA A 34 -7.06 -8.07 15.74
C ALA A 34 -7.11 -9.59 15.54
N LEU A 35 -6.47 -10.11 14.48
CA LEU A 35 -6.42 -11.54 14.21
C LEU A 35 -5.64 -12.33 15.28
N ILE A 36 -4.71 -11.69 15.99
CA ILE A 36 -3.97 -12.28 17.11
C ILE A 36 -4.73 -12.07 18.42
N ASP A 37 -5.26 -10.86 18.66
CA ASP A 37 -5.90 -10.50 19.92
C ASP A 37 -7.22 -11.26 20.17
N ILE A 38 -8.04 -11.46 19.13
CA ILE A 38 -9.33 -12.19 19.25
C ILE A 38 -9.14 -13.61 19.82
N PRO A 39 -8.28 -14.47 19.26
CA PRO A 39 -8.09 -15.82 19.77
C PRO A 39 -7.46 -15.85 21.17
N VAL A 40 -6.57 -14.91 21.49
CA VAL A 40 -6.03 -14.74 22.86
C VAL A 40 -7.15 -14.40 23.84
N LEU A 41 -8.00 -13.42 23.52
CA LEU A 41 -9.12 -13.00 24.36
C LEU A 41 -10.10 -14.15 24.59
N MET A 42 -10.41 -14.89 23.53
CA MET A 42 -11.32 -16.04 23.65
C MET A 42 -10.70 -17.22 24.40
N TYR A 43 -9.37 -17.39 24.40
CA TYR A 43 -8.69 -18.37 25.26
C TYR A 43 -8.86 -18.02 26.74
N PHE A 44 -8.75 -16.74 27.11
CA PHE A 44 -8.99 -16.28 28.48
C PHE A 44 -10.45 -16.41 28.94
N LEU A 45 -11.41 -16.48 28.02
CA LEU A 45 -12.85 -16.57 28.33
C LEU A 45 -13.38 -18.01 28.40
N ASP A 46 -12.51 -19.02 28.31
CA ASP A 46 -12.88 -20.45 28.39
C ASP A 46 -14.02 -20.86 27.43
N PHE A 47 -14.05 -20.24 26.25
CA PHE A 47 -15.01 -20.60 25.22
C PHE A 47 -14.67 -21.98 24.67
N GLU A 48 -15.55 -22.97 24.87
CA GLU A 48 -15.50 -24.27 24.18
C GLU A 48 -15.47 -24.03 22.68
N LYS A 49 -14.29 -24.17 22.08
CA LYS A 49 -14.09 -23.86 20.67
C LYS A 49 -13.66 -25.08 19.89
N ASN A 50 -14.36 -25.26 18.78
CA ASN A 50 -14.03 -26.24 17.77
C ASN A 50 -12.71 -25.82 17.11
N GLU A 51 -11.64 -26.59 17.30
CA GLU A 51 -10.28 -26.28 16.82
C GLU A 51 -10.26 -26.00 15.31
N ILE A 52 -11.15 -26.65 14.55
CA ILE A 52 -11.33 -26.47 13.11
C ILE A 52 -11.74 -25.02 12.77
N PHE A 53 -12.59 -24.39 13.59
CA PHE A 53 -13.02 -23.01 13.36
C PHE A 53 -11.87 -22.02 13.54
N LEU A 54 -11.00 -22.25 14.53
CA LEU A 54 -9.80 -21.44 14.75
C LEU A 54 -8.82 -21.57 13.58
N ILE A 55 -8.60 -22.78 13.06
CA ILE A 55 -7.73 -23.00 11.90
C ILE A 55 -8.28 -22.29 10.66
N VAL A 56 -9.57 -22.42 10.38
CA VAL A 56 -10.23 -21.72 9.26
C VAL A 56 -10.08 -20.20 9.42
N LEU A 57 -10.28 -19.68 10.63
CA LEU A 57 -10.15 -18.25 10.93
C LEU A 57 -8.70 -17.78 10.76
N PHE A 58 -7.70 -18.57 11.13
CA PHE A 58 -6.30 -18.19 10.97
C PHE A 58 -5.73 -18.37 9.57
N VAL A 59 -6.30 -19.26 8.75
CA VAL A 59 -5.76 -19.54 7.40
C VAL A 59 -6.49 -18.74 6.33
N ILE A 60 -7.83 -18.73 6.36
CA ILE A 60 -8.62 -18.13 5.26
C ILE A 60 -8.73 -16.62 5.40
N VAL A 61 -8.94 -16.14 6.63
CA VAL A 61 -9.19 -14.72 6.91
C VAL A 61 -7.99 -13.85 6.48
N PRO A 62 -6.70 -14.21 6.72
CA PRO A 62 -5.58 -13.36 6.31
C PRO A 62 -5.30 -13.35 4.82
N ILE A 63 -5.85 -14.30 4.05
CA ILE A 63 -5.68 -14.31 2.59
C ILE A 63 -6.35 -13.07 1.97
N VAL A 64 -7.50 -12.64 2.48
CA VAL A 64 -8.27 -11.51 1.93
C VAL A 64 -7.46 -10.20 1.90
N PRO A 65 -6.88 -9.69 3.01
CA PRO A 65 -6.06 -8.49 2.97
C PRO A 65 -4.78 -8.67 2.14
N PHE A 66 -4.22 -9.88 2.09
CA PHE A 66 -3.04 -10.19 1.28
C PHE A 66 -3.32 -10.04 -0.21
N VAL A 67 -4.46 -10.56 -0.69
CA VAL A 67 -4.90 -10.43 -2.08
C VAL A 67 -5.13 -8.96 -2.44
N ILE A 68 -5.76 -8.18 -1.54
CA ILE A 68 -5.99 -6.75 -1.76
C ILE A 68 -4.68 -5.97 -1.91
N LEU A 69 -3.66 -6.27 -1.09
CA LEU A 69 -2.33 -5.67 -1.21
C LEU A 69 -1.65 -6.04 -2.53
N PHE A 70 -1.75 -7.30 -2.95
CA PHE A 70 -1.13 -7.77 -4.19
C PHE A 70 -1.78 -7.17 -5.45
N MET A 71 -3.09 -6.95 -5.41
CA MET A 71 -3.86 -6.35 -6.50
C MET A 71 -3.60 -4.84 -6.63
N LYS A 72 -3.46 -4.13 -5.50
CA LYS A 72 -3.22 -2.67 -5.49
C LYS A 72 -1.74 -2.35 -5.62
N LYS A 73 -1.25 -2.41 -6.84
CA LYS A 73 0.09 -1.95 -7.21
C LYS A 73 0.07 -0.47 -7.59
N LEU A 74 1.12 0.28 -7.21
CA LEU A 74 1.31 1.67 -7.65
C LEU A 74 1.56 1.70 -9.17
N ARG A 75 0.73 2.45 -9.90
CA ARG A 75 0.80 2.58 -11.35
C ARG A 75 1.00 4.04 -11.73
N CYS A 76 1.63 4.27 -12.87
CA CYS A 76 1.77 5.61 -13.41
C CYS A 76 0.40 6.11 -13.88
N PRO A 77 -0.07 7.30 -13.46
CA PRO A 77 -1.37 7.83 -13.89
C PRO A 77 -1.45 8.06 -15.40
N HIS A 78 -0.33 8.38 -16.06
CA HIS A 78 -0.27 8.66 -17.49
C HIS A 78 -0.25 7.39 -18.36
N CYS A 79 0.68 6.46 -18.11
CA CYS A 79 0.88 5.27 -18.95
C CYS A 79 0.29 3.98 -18.34
N ASN A 80 -0.26 4.03 -17.13
CA ASN A 80 -0.80 2.89 -16.38
C ASN A 80 0.21 1.73 -16.13
N THR A 81 1.48 1.95 -16.42
CA THR A 81 2.55 0.98 -16.18
C THR A 81 2.88 0.91 -14.68
N TYR A 82 3.22 -0.29 -14.20
CA TYR A 82 3.68 -0.50 -12.83
C TYR A 82 5.00 0.23 -12.57
N VAL A 83 5.05 1.05 -11.52
CA VAL A 83 6.22 1.90 -11.22
C VAL A 83 7.12 1.30 -10.12
N GLY A 84 6.74 0.15 -9.56
CA GLY A 84 7.48 -0.44 -8.45
C GLY A 84 7.12 0.17 -7.09
N ASN A 85 7.86 -0.23 -6.07
CA ASN A 85 7.81 0.34 -4.71
C ASN A 85 8.83 1.48 -4.51
N HIS A 86 9.64 1.80 -5.51
CA HIS A 86 10.73 2.77 -5.39
C HIS A 86 10.27 4.20 -5.67
N THR A 87 10.88 5.13 -4.94
CA THR A 87 10.61 6.58 -4.94
C THR A 87 11.19 7.28 -6.16
N PHE A 88 10.93 6.79 -7.36
CA PHE A 88 11.38 7.46 -8.57
C PHE A 88 10.57 8.75 -8.78
N TYR A 89 11.25 9.87 -9.03
CA TYR A 89 10.62 11.15 -9.37
C TYR A 89 9.94 11.12 -10.74
N TYR A 90 10.42 10.21 -11.62
CA TYR A 90 9.96 10.05 -12.99
C TYR A 90 9.54 8.61 -13.26
N CYS A 91 8.57 8.41 -14.15
CA CYS A 91 8.20 7.09 -14.64
C CYS A 91 9.27 6.54 -15.59
N ALA A 92 9.80 5.35 -15.31
CA ALA A 92 10.82 4.70 -16.15
C ALA A 92 10.33 4.36 -17.59
N HIS A 93 9.02 4.27 -17.81
CA HIS A 93 8.44 3.89 -19.10
C HIS A 93 8.10 5.09 -19.99
N CYS A 94 7.56 6.17 -19.41
CA CYS A 94 7.10 7.34 -20.19
C CYS A 94 7.86 8.63 -19.87
N GLY A 95 8.77 8.62 -18.89
CA GLY A 95 9.61 9.78 -18.54
C GLY A 95 8.86 10.94 -17.88
N VAL A 96 7.54 10.82 -17.64
CA VAL A 96 6.76 11.88 -16.98
C VAL A 96 7.10 11.97 -15.50
N GLN A 97 7.02 13.18 -14.96
CA GLN A 97 7.21 13.42 -13.53
C GLN A 97 5.98 12.94 -12.76
N ILE A 98 6.21 12.09 -11.77
CA ILE A 98 5.17 11.46 -10.93
C ILE A 98 5.34 11.82 -9.45
N ARG A 99 6.41 12.54 -9.08
CA ARG A 99 6.64 13.00 -7.70
C ARG A 99 7.35 14.34 -7.71
N LYS A 100 6.89 15.25 -6.84
CA LYS A 100 7.58 16.52 -6.59
C LYS A 100 8.98 16.24 -6.04
N MET A 101 9.99 16.90 -6.61
CA MET A 101 11.32 16.94 -6.01
C MET A 101 11.19 17.71 -4.71
N THR A 102 11.20 17.01 -3.58
CA THR A 102 11.39 17.65 -2.29
C THR A 102 12.83 18.15 -2.31
N HIS A 103 13.06 19.37 -2.78
CA HIS A 103 14.33 20.03 -2.59
C HIS A 103 14.61 19.99 -1.09
N GLY A 104 15.68 19.29 -0.73
CA GLY A 104 16.17 19.27 0.65
C GLY A 104 16.22 20.71 1.11
N ASN A 105 15.43 21.00 2.13
CA ASN A 105 15.44 22.29 2.79
C ASN A 105 16.85 22.41 3.39
N ASN A 106 17.75 23.07 2.67
CA ASN A 106 19.06 23.46 3.20
C ASN A 106 18.75 24.51 4.27
N THR A 107 18.50 24.04 5.48
CA THR A 107 18.58 24.85 6.69
C THR A 107 20.03 25.32 6.80
N GLN A 108 20.26 26.54 6.36
CA GLN A 108 21.37 27.37 6.82
C GLN A 108 21.21 27.68 8.31
#